data_AF-A0A1C5DPN1-F1
#
_entry.id   AF-A0A1C5DPN1-F1
#
_cell.length_a   1.000
_cell.length_b   1.000
_cell.length_c   1.000
_cell.angle_alpha   90.00
_cell.angle_beta   90.00
_cell.angle_gamma   90.00
#
_symmetry.space_group_name_H-M   'P 1'
#
loop_
_entity.id
_entity.type
_entity.pdbx_description
1 polymer ?
#
loop_
_entity_poly.entity_id
_entity_poly.type
_entity_poly.pdbx_seq_one_letter_code
_entity_poly.pdbx_strand_id
1 'polypeptide(L)'
;MKRGMADVTASGRTSDARRRKRNGEEPMVPRATFDSYYGRPVIKAPGWSARDIAGYFFLGGLAGAGSVLAAGAQLTGRTATATAMKVSSLAAITLSAAALVNDLGRPGRFVNMLRVVKPTSPM
;
A
#
# COMPACT_ATOMS: atom_id res chain seq x y z
N MET A 1 7.21 -32.00 -73.60
CA MET A 1 8.29 -31.28 -74.30
C MET A 1 7.73 -29.96 -74.82
N LYS A 2 8.29 -28.81 -74.40
CA LYS A 2 8.21 -27.44 -75.00
C LYS A 2 6.79 -26.79 -75.11
N ARG A 3 6.48 -25.76 -74.30
CA ARG A 3 6.77 -24.30 -74.41
C ARG A 3 5.73 -23.51 -75.21
N GLY A 4 5.09 -22.55 -74.53
CA GLY A 4 4.69 -21.25 -75.09
C GLY A 4 3.20 -21.06 -75.39
N MET A 5 2.51 -20.21 -74.60
CA MET A 5 1.52 -19.22 -75.05
C MET A 5 0.90 -18.53 -73.81
N ALA A 6 1.18 -17.25 -73.58
CA ALA A 6 0.28 -16.33 -72.88
C ALA A 6 0.87 -14.92 -72.92
N ASP A 7 0.57 -14.20 -74.00
CA ASP A 7 0.57 -12.75 -74.04
C ASP A 7 -0.88 -12.30 -73.85
N VAL A 8 -1.20 -11.71 -72.69
CA VAL A 8 -2.39 -10.86 -72.50
C VAL A 8 -2.06 -9.85 -71.41
N THR A 9 -1.50 -8.71 -71.81
CA THR A 9 -1.44 -7.51 -70.95
C THR A 9 -2.74 -6.74 -71.11
N ALA A 10 -3.69 -6.96 -70.20
CA ALA A 10 -4.92 -6.18 -70.12
C ALA A 10 -4.65 -4.83 -69.45
N SER A 11 -4.57 -3.80 -70.27
CA SER A 11 -4.48 -2.39 -69.88
C SER A 11 -5.87 -1.82 -69.57
N GLY A 12 -6.01 -1.26 -68.37
CA GLY A 12 -6.51 0.12 -68.25
C GLY A 12 -7.99 0.38 -68.01
N ARG A 13 -8.27 0.72 -66.74
CA ARG A 13 -9.08 1.88 -66.28
C ARG A 13 -10.59 1.85 -66.50
N THR A 14 -11.29 1.32 -65.48
CA THR A 14 -12.63 1.77 -65.04
C THR A 14 -12.44 2.74 -63.87
N SER A 15 -12.60 4.05 -64.09
CA SER A 15 -13.82 4.83 -63.84
C SER A 15 -14.35 4.79 -62.39
N ASP A 16 -14.08 5.90 -61.71
CA ASP A 16 -15.03 6.62 -60.84
C ASP A 16 -15.55 5.91 -59.58
N ALA A 17 -14.65 5.64 -58.62
CA ALA A 17 -15.04 5.47 -57.22
C ALA A 17 -14.93 6.81 -56.48
N ARG A 18 -16.04 7.55 -56.50
CA ARG A 18 -16.25 8.80 -55.79
C ARG A 18 -15.79 8.69 -54.34
N ARG A 19 -14.80 9.53 -54.04
CA ARG A 19 -14.29 9.92 -52.73
C ARG A 19 -15.42 10.42 -51.82
N ARG A 20 -16.16 9.51 -51.17
CA ARG A 20 -16.94 9.83 -49.96
C ARG A 20 -15.95 10.00 -48.81
N LYS A 21 -15.43 11.22 -48.68
CA LYS A 21 -14.72 11.70 -47.49
C LYS A 21 -15.73 11.76 -46.35
N ARG A 22 -16.01 10.62 -45.71
CA ARG A 22 -16.69 10.59 -44.42
C ARG A 22 -15.69 11.19 -43.43
N ASN A 23 -15.94 12.42 -43.00
CA ASN A 23 -15.28 13.02 -41.85
C ASN A 23 -15.50 12.07 -40.67
N GLY A 24 -14.54 11.18 -40.42
CA GLY A 24 -14.45 10.42 -39.19
C GLY A 24 -13.92 11.37 -38.14
N GLU A 25 -14.73 11.62 -37.11
CA GLU A 25 -14.31 12.34 -35.92
C GLU A 25 -12.99 11.74 -35.43
N GLU A 26 -11.94 12.56 -35.35
CA GLU A 26 -10.70 12.13 -34.73
C GLU A 26 -11.01 11.71 -33.29
N PRO A 27 -10.61 10.51 -32.84
CA PRO A 27 -10.85 10.11 -31.47
C PRO A 27 -10.14 11.09 -30.54
N MET A 28 -10.92 11.89 -29.80
CA MET A 28 -10.48 12.79 -28.73
C MET A 28 -9.76 12.06 -27.58
N VAL A 29 -9.73 10.74 -27.62
CA VAL A 29 -9.09 9.87 -26.65
C VAL A 29 -7.91 9.13 -27.29
N PRO A 30 -6.72 9.16 -26.67
CA PRO A 30 -5.59 8.34 -27.10
C PRO A 30 -5.99 6.87 -27.23
N ARG A 31 -5.41 6.16 -28.21
CA ARG A 31 -5.63 4.71 -28.37
C ARG A 31 -5.41 4.01 -27.05
N ALA A 32 -6.40 3.22 -26.62
CA ALA A 32 -6.30 2.43 -25.41
C ALA A 32 -5.10 1.49 -25.49
N THR A 33 -4.16 1.64 -24.55
CA THR A 33 -3.06 0.68 -24.35
C THR A 33 -3.59 -0.42 -23.44
N PHE A 34 -3.68 -1.64 -23.96
CA PHE A 34 -4.11 -2.80 -23.17
C PHE A 34 -2.95 -3.29 -22.31
N ASP A 35 -2.97 -2.97 -21.03
CA ASP A 35 -2.05 -3.53 -20.05
C ASP A 35 -2.63 -4.84 -19.48
N SER A 36 -1.77 -5.82 -19.24
CA SER A 36 -2.19 -7.14 -18.76
C SER A 36 -2.61 -7.05 -17.30
N TYR A 37 -3.85 -7.44 -17.01
CA TYR A 37 -4.36 -7.58 -15.63
C TYR A 37 -3.45 -8.48 -14.78
N TYR A 38 -2.83 -9.49 -15.39
CA TYR A 38 -1.97 -10.46 -14.71
C TYR A 38 -0.58 -9.93 -14.33
N GLY A 39 -0.20 -8.72 -14.76
CA GLY A 39 1.06 -8.08 -14.39
C GLY A 39 0.98 -7.20 -13.14
N ARG A 40 -0.21 -7.05 -12.55
CA ARG A 40 -0.44 -6.12 -11.43
C ARG A 40 -0.57 -6.87 -10.10
N PRO A 41 0.05 -6.37 -9.01
CA PRO A 41 -0.18 -6.91 -7.68
C PRO A 41 -1.68 -6.94 -7.35
N VAL A 42 -2.15 -8.11 -6.89
CA VAL A 42 -3.56 -8.30 -6.48
C VAL A 42 -3.93 -7.38 -5.31
N ILE A 43 -2.95 -7.06 -4.46
CA ILE A 43 -3.10 -6.18 -3.31
C ILE A 43 -2.15 -4.98 -3.42
N LYS A 44 -2.55 -3.86 -2.81
CA LYS A 44 -1.66 -2.72 -2.65
C LYS A 44 -0.47 -3.11 -1.79
N ALA A 45 0.70 -2.60 -2.13
CA ALA A 45 1.88 -2.71 -1.28
C ALA A 45 1.58 -2.12 0.10
N PRO A 46 2.05 -2.75 1.19
CA PRO A 46 1.91 -2.20 2.52
C PRO A 46 2.59 -0.83 2.58
N GLY A 47 1.86 0.17 3.06
CA GLY A 47 2.37 1.54 3.20
C GLY A 47 3.17 1.77 4.49
N TRP A 48 3.31 0.74 5.32
CA TRP A 48 3.99 0.80 6.61
C TRP A 48 5.41 0.26 6.52
N SER A 49 6.29 0.80 7.36
CA SER A 49 7.69 0.37 7.46
C SER A 49 7.80 -0.74 8.50
N ALA A 50 8.42 -1.87 8.13
CA ALA A 50 8.54 -3.03 9.01
C ALA A 50 9.29 -2.71 10.32
N ARG A 51 10.27 -1.80 10.29
CA ARG A 51 11.00 -1.39 11.51
C ARG A 51 10.14 -0.56 12.43
N ASP A 52 9.32 0.32 11.88
CA ASP A 52 8.48 1.21 12.68
C ASP A 52 7.39 0.40 13.37
N ILE A 53 6.71 -0.49 12.63
CA ILE A 53 5.76 -1.47 13.19
C ILE A 53 6.40 -2.33 14.27
N ALA A 54 7.50 -3.03 13.95
CA ALA A 54 8.14 -3.90 14.92
C ALA A 54 8.60 -3.15 16.17
N GLY A 55 9.10 -1.92 16.00
CA GLY A 55 9.58 -1.06 17.07
C GLY A 55 8.48 -0.71 18.08
N TYR A 56 7.37 -0.13 17.64
CA TYR A 56 6.31 0.26 18.57
C TYR A 56 5.61 -0.96 19.20
N PHE A 57 5.45 -2.07 18.47
CA PHE A 57 4.90 -3.31 19.02
C PHE A 57 5.79 -3.91 20.10
N PHE A 58 7.11 -3.99 19.85
CA PHE A 58 8.06 -4.48 20.83
C PHE A 58 8.06 -3.63 22.10
N LEU A 59 8.11 -2.31 21.94
CA LEU A 59 8.10 -1.37 23.07
C LEU A 59 6.77 -1.40 23.84
N GLY A 60 5.64 -1.54 23.14
CA GLY A 60 4.33 -1.72 23.75
C GLY A 60 4.26 -3.01 24.57
N GLY A 61 4.77 -4.12 24.01
CA GLY A 61 4.87 -5.40 24.70
C GLY A 61 5.79 -5.35 25.93
N LEU A 62 6.95 -4.69 25.80
CA LEU A 62 7.89 -4.48 26.90
C LEU A 62 7.26 -3.68 28.04
N ALA A 63 6.51 -2.62 27.71
CA ALA A 63 5.78 -1.82 28.70
C ALA A 63 4.68 -2.64 29.41
N GLY A 64 3.93 -3.46 28.67
CA GLY A 64 2.90 -4.33 29.24
C GLY A 64 3.49 -5.37 30.20
N ALA A 65 4.51 -6.10 29.75
CA ALA A 65 5.18 -7.11 30.57
C ALA A 65 5.86 -6.48 31.80
N GLY A 66 6.54 -5.35 31.63
CA GLY A 66 7.16 -4.60 32.72
C GLY A 66 6.14 -4.12 33.76
N SER A 67 4.93 -3.74 33.34
CA SER A 67 3.85 -3.32 34.23
C SER A 67 3.31 -4.47 35.07
N VAL A 68 3.16 -5.66 34.46
CA VAL A 68 2.78 -6.89 35.19
C VAL A 68 3.86 -7.27 36.20
N LEU A 69 5.13 -7.21 35.82
CA LEU A 69 6.26 -7.47 36.73
C LEU A 69 6.32 -6.43 37.86
N ALA A 70 6.06 -5.15 37.57
CA ALA A 70 5.98 -4.10 38.58
C ALA A 70 4.87 -4.37 39.60
N ALA A 71 3.70 -4.82 39.15
CA ALA A 71 2.60 -5.19 40.02
C ALA A 71 2.99 -6.37 40.93
N GLY A 72 3.59 -7.42 40.37
CA GLY A 72 4.09 -8.56 41.16
C GLY A 72 5.18 -8.16 42.16
N ALA A 73 6.12 -7.29 41.77
CA ALA A 73 7.15 -6.76 42.65
C ALA A 73 6.56 -5.94 43.79
N GLN A 74 5.51 -5.15 43.52
CA GLN A 74 4.82 -4.36 44.53
C GLN A 74 4.09 -5.26 45.54
N LEU A 75 3.37 -6.29 45.06
CA LEU A 75 2.67 -7.24 45.91
C LEU A 75 3.61 -8.08 46.79
N THR A 76 4.86 -8.28 46.35
CA THR A 76 5.89 -9.01 47.11
C THR A 76 6.77 -8.11 47.99
N GLY A 77 6.41 -6.83 48.14
CA GLY A 77 7.14 -5.88 48.99
C GLY A 77 8.48 -5.37 48.41
N ARG A 78 8.79 -5.68 47.15
CA ARG A 78 10.02 -5.28 46.46
C ARG A 78 9.87 -3.89 45.82
N THR A 79 9.76 -2.87 46.66
CA THR A 79 9.42 -1.49 46.26
C THR A 79 10.43 -0.85 45.29
N ALA A 80 11.73 -1.09 45.48
CA ALA A 80 12.78 -0.61 44.57
C ALA A 80 12.64 -1.21 43.17
N THR A 81 12.46 -2.54 43.08
CA THR A 81 12.23 -3.25 41.81
C THR A 81 10.93 -2.80 41.15
N ALA A 82 9.85 -2.65 41.93
CA ALA A 82 8.57 -2.16 41.41
C ALA A 82 8.70 -0.76 40.80
N THR A 83 9.46 0.12 41.45
CA THR A 83 9.71 1.49 40.94
C THR A 83 10.51 1.45 39.64
N ALA A 84 11.60 0.68 39.61
CA ALA A 84 12.41 0.52 38.40
C ALA A 84 11.58 -0.03 37.22
N MET A 85 10.73 -1.03 37.46
CA MET A 85 9.85 -1.61 36.44
C MET A 85 8.76 -0.65 35.98
N LYS A 86 8.21 0.19 36.87
CA LYS A 86 7.26 1.25 36.46
C LYS A 86 7.92 2.30 35.58
N VAL A 87 9.11 2.75 35.95
CA VAL A 87 9.85 3.76 35.18
C VAL A 87 10.25 3.20 33.81
N SER A 88 10.75 1.97 33.74
CA SER A 88 11.09 1.34 32.46
C SER A 88 9.85 1.12 31.59
N SER A 89 8.72 0.72 32.17
CA SER A 89 7.46 0.54 31.44
C SER A 89 6.92 1.87 30.91
N LEU A 90 7.01 2.94 31.72
CA LEU A 90 6.62 4.28 31.31
C LEU A 90 7.50 4.81 30.16
N ALA A 91 8.81 4.59 30.24
CA ALA A 91 9.73 4.96 29.17
C ALA A 91 9.41 4.17 27.88
N ALA A 92 9.19 2.87 28.00
CA ALA A 92 8.88 1.99 26.87
C ALA A 92 7.56 2.38 26.18
N ILE A 93 6.47 2.64 26.92
CA ILE A 93 5.20 3.03 26.31
C ILE A 93 5.27 4.42 25.67
N THR A 94 6.03 5.34 26.26
CA THR A 94 6.25 6.67 25.69
C THR A 94 7.00 6.58 24.37
N LEU A 95 8.05 5.75 24.32
CA LEU A 95 8.81 5.51 23.09
C LEU A 95 7.96 4.78 22.04
N SER A 96 7.12 3.82 22.45
CA SER A 96 6.14 3.15 21.57
C SER A 96 5.19 4.15 20.92
N ALA A 97 4.62 5.07 21.71
CA ALA A 97 3.73 6.11 21.20
C ALA A 97 4.46 7.06 20.23
N ALA A 98 5.71 7.46 20.54
CA ALA A 98 6.50 8.30 19.65
C ALA A 98 6.83 7.61 18.31
N ALA A 99 7.20 6.34 18.36
CA ALA A 99 7.45 5.52 17.18
C ALA A 99 6.19 5.35 16.32
N LEU A 100 5.02 5.15 16.95
CA LEU A 100 3.73 5.11 16.25
C LEU A 100 3.41 6.44 15.55
N VAL A 101 3.59 7.56 16.24
CA VAL A 101 3.36 8.90 15.64
C VAL A 101 4.28 9.13 14.44
N ASN A 102 5.52 8.64 14.50
CA ASN A 102 6.47 8.66 13.39
C ASN A 102 6.01 7.79 12.22
N ASP A 103 5.59 6.53 12.47
CA ASP A 103 5.06 5.62 11.44
C ASP A 103 3.83 6.21 10.72
N LEU A 104 2.98 6.91 11.47
CA LEU A 104 1.80 7.58 10.93
C LEU A 104 2.16 8.75 9.99
N GLY A 105 3.37 9.30 10.04
CA GLY A 105 3.87 10.38 9.17
C GLY A 105 3.16 11.74 9.29
N ARG A 106 1.97 11.80 9.90
CA ARG A 106 1.21 13.02 10.15
C ARG A 106 0.64 12.96 11.57
N PRO A 107 1.12 13.79 12.52
CA PRO A 107 0.78 13.67 13.94
C PRO A 107 -0.72 13.84 14.24
N GLY A 108 -1.45 14.58 13.40
CA GLY A 108 -2.91 14.71 13.51
C GLY A 108 -3.67 13.38 13.37
N ARG A 109 -3.10 12.34 12.75
CA ARG A 109 -3.72 11.02 12.65
C ARG A 109 -3.84 10.33 14.01
N PHE A 110 -2.82 10.45 14.86
CA PHE A 110 -2.85 9.89 16.21
C PHE A 110 -3.96 10.54 17.06
N VAL A 111 -4.08 11.86 17.00
CA VAL A 111 -5.16 12.59 17.70
C VAL A 111 -6.54 12.16 17.19
N ASN A 112 -6.68 11.88 15.90
CA ASN A 112 -7.93 11.38 15.33
C ASN A 112 -8.27 9.96 15.82
N MET A 113 -7.28 9.11 16.11
CA MET A 113 -7.51 7.79 16.69
C MET A 113 -8.08 7.89 18.11
N LEU A 114 -7.56 8.83 18.93
CA LEU A 114 -8.04 9.02 20.30
C LEU A 114 -9.50 9.52 20.39
N ARG A 115 -10.06 10.04 19.30
CA ARG A 115 -11.45 10.52 19.24
C ARG A 115 -12.47 9.40 19.08
N VAL A 116 -12.07 8.24 18.56
CA VAL A 116 -13.01 7.19 18.15
C VAL A 116 -12.53 5.84 18.67
N VAL A 117 -13.22 5.33 19.68
CA VAL A 117 -12.98 3.98 20.22
C VAL A 117 -13.78 2.97 19.40
N LYS A 118 -13.09 2.02 18.75
CA LYS A 118 -13.70 0.95 17.95
C LYS A 118 -13.33 -0.42 18.53
N PRO A 119 -14.17 -1.00 19.40
CA PRO A 119 -13.86 -2.28 20.08
C PRO A 119 -13.72 -3.47 19.11
N THR A 120 -14.35 -3.38 17.94
CA THR A 120 -14.27 -4.41 16.89
C THR A 120 -13.01 -4.28 16.02
N SER A 121 -12.22 -3.21 16.20
CA SER A 121 -10.95 -3.01 15.51
C SER A 121 -9.84 -3.55 16.39
N PRO A 122 -8.95 -4.43 15.87
CA PRO A 122 -7.75 -4.88 16.60
C PRO A 122 -6.62 -3.83 16.62
N MET A 123 -6.95 -2.57 16.29
CA MET A 123 -5.98 -1.47 16.25
C MET A 123 -5.92 -0.82 17.61
#